data_AF-A0AAD7NBN2-F1
#
_entry.id   AF-A0AAD7NBN2-F1
#
_cell.length_a   1.000
_cell.length_b   1.000
_cell.length_c   1.000
_cell.angle_alpha   90.00
_cell.angle_beta   90.00
_cell.angle_gamma   90.00
#
_symmetry.space_group_name_H-M   'P 1'
#
loop_
_entity.id
_entity.type
_entity.pdbx_description
1 polymer ?
#
loop_
_entity_poly.entity_id
_entity_poly.type
_entity_poly.pdbx_seq_one_letter_code
_entity_poly.pdbx_strand_id
1 'polypeptide(L)'
;VILFHGDLGTGERLMAILQRRAIEDMPWHRYQYVIYVMGLFHLKMAAADAIWRIFIQPMVGREDQTSLMHYIAFLHPKETGKIGSDPGFRRMHEVIAHVGAALHLDAWRVEVLRRNPLWTSLQVFADSKPSFALVTEISDYLASHYVAGGEDFNIFELHQRPGHERDKQHENTPQMHQDFLLYQELSFAMNYGDIGRVKTI
;
A
#
# COMPACT_ATOMS: atom_id res chain seq x y z
N VAL A 1 27.35 -2.94 8.48
CA VAL A 1 26.64 -1.66 8.29
C VAL A 1 25.16 -1.88 8.59
N ILE A 2 24.55 -1.05 9.42
CA ILE A 2 23.13 -1.04 9.73
C ILE A 2 22.56 0.28 9.21
N LEU A 3 21.61 0.19 8.30
CA LEU A 3 20.87 1.38 7.87
C LEU A 3 19.77 1.64 8.88
N PHE A 4 19.58 2.91 9.21
CA PHE A 4 18.59 3.36 10.17
C PHE A 4 17.86 4.57 9.60
N HIS A 5 16.59 4.73 9.90
CA HIS A 5 15.83 5.89 9.45
C HIS A 5 14.83 6.32 10.52
N GLY A 6 14.31 7.53 10.38
CA GLY A 6 13.32 8.08 11.31
C GLY A 6 12.87 9.46 10.87
N ASP A 7 12.23 10.18 11.79
CA ASP A 7 11.96 11.60 11.60
C ASP A 7 13.24 12.45 11.84
N LEU A 8 13.13 13.75 11.61
CA LEU A 8 14.27 14.67 11.77
C LEU A 8 14.88 14.58 13.18
N GLY A 9 14.05 14.53 14.23
CA GLY A 9 14.52 14.43 15.60
C GLY A 9 15.27 13.13 15.91
N THR A 10 14.85 12.03 15.28
CA THR A 10 15.56 10.75 15.35
C THR A 10 16.93 10.84 14.70
N GLY A 11 17.02 11.46 13.52
CA GLY A 11 18.29 11.74 12.84
C GLY A 11 19.23 12.60 13.68
N GLU A 12 18.72 13.68 14.28
CA GLU A 12 19.49 14.57 15.16
C GLU A 12 20.05 13.82 16.38
N ARG A 13 19.23 12.99 17.02
CA ARG A 13 19.68 12.17 18.17
C ARG A 13 20.77 11.19 17.78
N LEU A 14 20.64 10.53 16.63
CA LEU A 14 21.65 9.61 16.13
C LEU A 14 22.97 10.35 15.84
N MET A 15 22.90 11.51 15.17
CA MET A 15 24.08 12.34 14.91
C MET A 15 24.76 12.82 16.20
N ALA A 16 23.97 13.20 17.21
CA ALA A 16 24.51 13.58 18.52
C ALA A 16 25.23 12.42 19.23
N ILE A 17 24.72 11.18 19.11
CA ILE A 17 25.38 9.98 19.65
C ILE A 17 26.70 9.73 18.93
N LEU A 18 26.69 9.75 17.59
CA LEU A 18 27.88 9.56 16.76
C LEU A 18 28.95 10.60 17.10
N GLN A 19 28.56 11.86 17.27
CA GLN A 19 29.47 12.94 17.63
C GLN A 19 30.04 12.78 19.05
N ARG A 20 29.20 12.46 20.04
CA ARG A 20 29.64 12.28 21.43
C ARG A 20 30.58 11.09 21.61
N ARG A 21 30.34 10.02 20.87
CA ARG A 21 31.14 8.80 20.95
C ARG A 21 32.32 8.78 20.00
N ALA A 22 32.57 9.84 19.23
CA ALA A 22 33.69 9.89 18.28
C ALA A 22 35.08 9.70 18.93
N ILE A 23 35.19 9.94 20.25
CA ILE A 23 36.41 9.76 21.05
C ILE A 23 36.73 8.29 21.38
N GLU A 24 35.76 7.38 21.26
CA GLU A 24 35.97 5.96 21.62
C GLU A 24 36.96 5.28 20.66
N ASP A 25 37.84 4.42 21.19
CA ASP A 25 38.92 3.81 20.40
C ASP A 25 38.38 2.91 19.27
N MET A 26 37.38 2.08 19.58
CA MET A 26 36.88 1.07 18.66
C MET A 26 35.74 1.59 17.78
N PRO A 27 35.76 1.35 16.45
CA PRO A 27 34.67 1.72 15.53
C PRO A 27 33.26 1.28 15.98
N TRP A 28 33.19 0.12 16.65
CA TRP A 28 31.96 -0.40 17.22
C TRP A 28 31.40 0.48 18.34
N HIS A 29 32.24 0.94 19.27
CA HIS A 29 31.84 1.83 20.36
C HIS A 29 31.47 3.24 19.89
N ARG A 30 32.04 3.66 18.74
CA ARG A 30 31.70 4.89 18.02
C ARG A 30 30.39 4.79 17.21
N TYR A 31 29.78 3.62 17.12
CA TYR A 31 28.61 3.36 16.27
C TYR A 31 28.81 3.68 14.78
N GLN A 32 30.04 3.65 14.26
CA GLN A 32 30.33 4.00 12.85
C GLN A 32 29.61 3.13 11.82
N TYR A 33 29.16 1.95 12.24
CA TYR A 33 28.40 1.05 11.39
C TYR A 33 26.94 1.47 11.19
N VAL A 34 26.41 2.44 11.94
CA VAL A 34 25.02 2.92 11.84
C VAL A 34 24.97 4.11 10.88
N ILE A 35 24.22 3.96 9.79
CA ILE A 35 24.05 5.00 8.76
C ILE A 35 22.61 5.49 8.76
N TYR A 36 22.42 6.80 8.99
CA TYR A 36 21.11 7.43 8.91
C TYR A 36 20.70 7.67 7.46
N VAL A 37 19.55 7.13 7.06
CA VAL A 37 18.93 7.35 5.75
C VAL A 37 17.86 8.43 5.90
N MET A 38 18.18 9.63 5.47
CA MET A 38 17.24 10.75 5.51
C MET A 38 16.23 10.68 4.36
N GLY A 39 15.07 11.31 4.55
CA GLY A 39 14.16 11.60 3.44
C GLY A 39 13.15 10.50 3.09
N LEU A 40 13.10 9.37 3.81
CA LEU A 40 12.07 8.35 3.53
C LEU A 40 10.64 8.89 3.70
N PHE A 41 10.41 9.87 4.57
CA PHE A 41 9.12 10.56 4.63
C PHE A 41 8.71 11.18 3.28
N HIS A 42 9.65 11.78 2.55
CA HIS A 42 9.40 12.31 1.22
C HIS A 42 9.13 11.21 0.19
N LEU A 43 9.73 10.02 0.35
CA LEU A 43 9.40 8.86 -0.47
C LEU A 43 7.94 8.46 -0.28
N LYS A 44 7.47 8.36 0.98
CA LYS A 44 6.05 8.10 1.28
C LYS A 44 5.13 9.20 0.74
N MET A 45 5.55 10.47 0.79
CA MET A 45 4.79 11.56 0.18
C MET A 45 4.71 11.44 -1.34
N ALA A 46 5.84 11.14 -2.00
CA ALA A 46 5.92 10.97 -3.44
C ALA A 46 5.08 9.77 -3.92
N ALA A 47 5.07 8.67 -3.17
CA ALA A 47 4.24 7.51 -3.47
C ALA A 47 2.73 7.84 -3.38
N ALA A 48 2.31 8.60 -2.37
CA ALA A 48 0.93 9.08 -2.28
C ALA A 48 0.55 10.01 -3.44
N ASP A 49 1.47 10.90 -3.84
CA ASP A 49 1.28 11.78 -5.00
C ASP A 49 1.19 10.98 -6.30
N ALA A 50 2.03 9.95 -6.48
CA ALA A 50 1.99 9.07 -7.64
C ALA A 50 0.63 8.38 -7.79
N ILE A 51 0.11 7.80 -6.70
CA ILE A 51 -1.23 7.19 -6.67
C ILE A 51 -2.31 8.21 -7.06
N TRP A 52 -2.24 9.44 -6.54
CA TRP A 52 -3.16 10.49 -6.94
C TRP A 52 -3.08 10.80 -8.43
N ARG A 53 -1.87 10.90 -8.99
CA ARG A 53 -1.64 11.16 -10.43
C ARG A 53 -2.13 10.03 -11.33
N ILE A 54 -2.12 8.79 -10.85
CA ILE A 54 -2.56 7.62 -11.61
C ILE A 54 -4.09 7.55 -11.63
N PHE A 55 -4.73 7.56 -10.46
CA PHE A 55 -6.15 7.20 -10.33
C PHE A 55 -7.10 8.38 -10.21
N ILE A 56 -6.61 9.57 -9.86
CA ILE A 56 -7.47 10.73 -9.60
C ILE A 56 -7.18 11.85 -10.57
N GLN A 57 -5.92 12.24 -10.82
CA GLN A 57 -5.61 13.39 -11.68
C GLN A 57 -6.28 13.33 -13.06
N PRO A 58 -6.27 12.20 -13.80
CA PRO A 58 -6.93 12.10 -15.09
C PRO A 58 -8.45 12.06 -14.90
N MET A 59 -9.18 13.00 -15.51
CA MET A 59 -10.65 13.06 -15.37
C MET A 59 -11.34 11.78 -15.86
N VAL A 60 -10.82 11.18 -16.94
CA VAL A 60 -11.33 9.92 -17.52
C VAL A 60 -11.22 8.76 -16.52
N GLY A 61 -10.20 8.76 -15.66
CA GLY A 61 -10.02 7.73 -14.61
C GLY A 61 -10.98 7.87 -13.43
N ARG A 62 -11.91 8.83 -13.47
CA ARG A 62 -12.93 9.07 -12.43
C ARG A 62 -14.32 8.58 -12.83
N GLU A 63 -14.48 8.14 -14.07
CA GLU A 63 -15.79 7.87 -14.67
C GLU A 63 -16.29 6.45 -14.37
N ASP A 64 -15.39 5.51 -14.07
CA ASP A 64 -15.78 4.14 -13.74
C ASP A 64 -16.40 4.02 -12.34
N GLN A 65 -17.33 3.07 -12.19
CA GLN A 65 -18.03 2.82 -10.91
C GLN A 65 -17.10 2.28 -9.82
N THR A 66 -15.98 1.69 -10.21
CA THR A 66 -14.90 1.23 -9.32
C THR A 66 -13.74 2.21 -9.27
N SER A 67 -13.91 3.44 -9.76
CA SER A 67 -12.86 4.44 -9.71
C SER A 67 -12.53 4.81 -8.27
N LEU A 68 -11.28 5.19 -8.02
CA LEU A 68 -10.89 5.72 -6.71
C LEU A 68 -11.74 6.95 -6.35
N MET A 69 -12.08 7.77 -7.35
CA MET A 69 -12.92 8.93 -7.15
C MET A 69 -14.35 8.58 -6.72
N HIS A 70 -14.91 7.47 -7.22
CA HIS A 70 -16.22 6.98 -6.79
C HIS A 70 -16.20 6.56 -5.32
N TYR A 71 -15.17 5.82 -4.89
CA TYR A 71 -15.00 5.48 -3.48
C TYR A 71 -14.77 6.70 -2.59
N ILE A 72 -14.01 7.69 -3.07
CA ILE A 72 -13.83 8.97 -2.36
C ILE A 72 -15.16 9.72 -2.22
N ALA A 73 -16.00 9.75 -3.25
CA ALA A 73 -17.30 10.40 -3.18
C ALA A 73 -18.22 9.75 -2.13
N PHE A 74 -18.08 8.45 -1.91
CA PHE A 74 -18.81 7.74 -0.85
C PHE A 74 -18.26 8.05 0.55
N LEU A 75 -16.94 7.97 0.75
CA LEU A 75 -16.31 8.13 2.07
C LEU A 75 -16.14 9.60 2.50
N HIS A 76 -15.84 10.49 1.55
CA HIS A 76 -15.54 11.90 1.77
C HIS A 76 -16.33 12.82 0.82
N PRO A 77 -17.69 12.77 0.83
CA PRO A 77 -18.52 13.47 -0.15
C PRO A 77 -18.27 14.99 -0.21
N LYS A 78 -17.87 15.59 0.93
CA LYS A 78 -17.63 17.04 1.05
C LYS A 78 -16.23 17.48 0.64
N GLU A 79 -15.30 16.54 0.40
CA GLU A 79 -13.90 16.85 0.07
C GLU A 79 -13.52 16.46 -1.36
N THR A 80 -14.45 15.92 -2.15
CA THR A 80 -14.23 15.48 -3.53
C THR A 80 -13.54 16.54 -4.40
N GLY A 81 -13.94 17.82 -4.27
CA GLY A 81 -13.31 18.91 -5.01
C GLY A 81 -11.85 19.13 -4.63
N LYS A 82 -11.51 19.08 -3.33
CA LYS A 82 -10.12 19.26 -2.86
C LYS A 82 -9.26 18.05 -3.20
N ILE A 83 -9.79 16.83 -3.00
CA ILE A 83 -9.09 15.59 -3.32
C ILE A 83 -8.87 15.44 -4.83
N GLY A 84 -9.85 15.84 -5.64
CA GLY A 84 -9.78 15.81 -7.09
C GLY A 84 -8.86 16.85 -7.73
N SER A 85 -8.30 17.80 -6.98
CA SER A 85 -7.47 18.90 -7.52
C SER A 85 -6.08 18.95 -6.93
N ASP A 86 -5.97 19.01 -5.61
CA ASP A 86 -4.71 19.09 -4.86
C ASP A 86 -4.97 18.63 -3.41
N PRO A 87 -5.00 17.31 -3.15
CA PRO A 87 -5.34 16.77 -1.84
C PRO A 87 -4.30 17.11 -0.75
N GLY A 88 -3.04 17.26 -1.15
CA GLY A 88 -1.89 17.15 -0.27
C GLY A 88 -1.71 15.74 0.31
N PHE A 89 -0.55 15.51 0.94
CA PHE A 89 -0.16 14.20 1.44
C PHE A 89 -1.17 13.58 2.41
N ARG A 90 -1.63 14.34 3.41
CA ARG A 90 -2.46 13.80 4.50
C ARG A 90 -3.77 13.19 3.99
N ARG A 91 -4.47 13.90 3.10
CA ARG A 91 -5.73 13.40 2.54
C ARG A 91 -5.50 12.16 1.70
N MET A 92 -4.46 12.14 0.85
CA MET A 92 -4.14 10.94 0.08
C MET A 92 -3.76 9.76 0.99
N HIS A 93 -3.00 10.00 2.06
CA HIS A 93 -2.66 8.97 3.03
C HIS A 93 -3.91 8.32 3.65
N GLU A 94 -4.88 9.15 4.06
CA GLU A 94 -6.15 8.68 4.63
C GLU A 94 -7.02 7.95 3.58
N VAL A 95 -7.11 8.48 2.36
CA VAL A 95 -7.83 7.85 1.23
C VAL A 95 -7.26 6.46 0.92
N ILE A 96 -5.93 6.34 0.76
CA ILE A 96 -5.27 5.07 0.45
C ILE A 96 -5.50 4.06 1.58
N ALA A 97 -5.45 4.50 2.83
CA ALA A 97 -5.69 3.64 3.98
C ALA A 97 -7.14 3.12 4.02
N HIS A 98 -8.13 4.02 3.92
CA HIS A 98 -9.54 3.65 4.07
C HIS A 98 -10.08 2.90 2.85
N VAL A 99 -9.84 3.41 1.64
CA VAL A 99 -10.29 2.73 0.42
C VAL A 99 -9.54 1.42 0.24
N GLY A 100 -8.23 1.38 0.50
CA GLY A 100 -7.48 0.12 0.41
C GLY A 100 -7.95 -0.93 1.40
N ALA A 101 -8.21 -0.57 2.65
CA ALA A 101 -8.80 -1.52 3.60
C ALA A 101 -10.15 -2.07 3.13
N ALA A 102 -11.03 -1.20 2.60
CA ALA A 102 -12.33 -1.62 2.07
C ALA A 102 -12.19 -2.55 0.86
N LEU A 103 -11.31 -2.22 -0.09
CA LEU A 103 -11.04 -3.04 -1.27
C LEU A 103 -10.47 -4.41 -0.90
N HIS A 104 -9.48 -4.47 0.00
CA HIS A 104 -8.91 -5.75 0.45
C HIS A 104 -9.97 -6.61 1.13
N LEU A 105 -10.79 -6.02 2.00
CA LEU A 105 -11.91 -6.74 2.61
C LEU A 105 -12.94 -7.21 1.58
N ASP A 106 -13.21 -6.44 0.53
CA ASP A 106 -14.12 -6.86 -0.52
C ASP A 106 -13.55 -8.03 -1.35
N ALA A 107 -12.26 -8.01 -1.68
CA ALA A 107 -11.57 -9.13 -2.34
C ALA A 107 -11.66 -10.41 -1.48
N TRP A 108 -11.40 -10.28 -0.18
CA TRP A 108 -11.59 -11.36 0.79
C TRP A 108 -13.05 -11.86 0.80
N ARG A 109 -14.03 -10.95 0.83
CA ARG A 109 -15.45 -11.30 0.85
C ARG A 109 -15.81 -12.10 -0.40
N VAL A 110 -15.42 -11.63 -1.58
CA VAL A 110 -15.69 -12.29 -2.85
C VAL A 110 -15.11 -13.71 -2.84
N GLU A 111 -13.85 -13.86 -2.45
CA GLU A 111 -13.16 -15.15 -2.52
C GLU A 111 -13.67 -16.16 -1.48
N VAL A 112 -13.91 -15.72 -0.25
CA VAL A 112 -14.46 -16.57 0.82
C VAL A 112 -15.84 -17.10 0.43
N LEU A 113 -16.72 -16.23 -0.07
CA LEU A 113 -18.08 -16.61 -0.49
C LEU A 113 -18.05 -17.59 -1.68
N ARG A 114 -17.06 -17.44 -2.58
CA ARG A 114 -16.87 -18.33 -3.74
C ARG A 114 -16.44 -19.74 -3.32
N ARG A 115 -15.60 -19.85 -2.30
CA ARG A 115 -15.00 -21.13 -1.86
C ARG A 115 -15.96 -22.04 -1.10
N ASN A 116 -16.87 -21.46 -0.33
CA ASN A 116 -17.80 -22.25 0.48
C ASN A 116 -19.18 -21.57 0.54
N PRO A 117 -20.24 -22.20 -0.01
CA PRO A 117 -21.60 -21.66 0.04
C PRO A 117 -22.14 -21.41 1.46
N LEU A 118 -21.58 -22.05 2.49
CA LEU A 118 -21.96 -21.82 3.89
C LEU A 118 -21.37 -20.52 4.45
N TRP A 119 -20.29 -20.00 3.86
CA TRP A 119 -19.68 -18.73 4.27
C TRP A 119 -20.36 -17.57 3.55
N THR A 120 -21.51 -17.14 4.06
CA THR A 120 -22.34 -16.09 3.43
C THR A 120 -21.83 -14.67 3.70
N SER A 121 -20.89 -14.49 4.62
CA SER A 121 -20.22 -13.23 4.91
C SER A 121 -18.83 -13.45 5.51
N LEU A 122 -18.01 -12.40 5.55
CA LEU A 122 -16.73 -12.44 6.27
C LEU A 122 -16.91 -12.71 7.77
N GLN A 123 -18.02 -12.26 8.36
CA GLN A 123 -18.33 -12.55 9.76
C GLN A 123 -18.57 -14.05 9.97
N VAL A 124 -19.38 -14.68 9.10
CA VAL A 124 -19.63 -16.13 9.18
C VAL A 124 -18.34 -16.94 8.97
N PHE A 125 -17.48 -16.50 8.05
CA PHE A 125 -16.15 -17.09 7.88
C PHE A 125 -15.30 -16.95 9.14
N ALA A 126 -15.20 -15.75 9.73
CA ALA A 126 -14.45 -15.53 10.95
C ALA A 126 -14.99 -16.39 12.12
N ASP A 127 -16.31 -16.48 12.27
CA ASP A 127 -16.99 -17.28 13.30
C ASP A 127 -16.78 -18.78 13.13
N SER A 128 -16.48 -19.24 11.90
CA SER A 128 -16.07 -20.62 11.63
C SER A 128 -14.68 -20.96 12.18
N LYS A 129 -13.93 -19.96 12.68
CA LYS A 129 -12.58 -20.07 13.25
C LYS A 129 -11.63 -20.76 12.26
N PRO A 130 -11.39 -20.15 11.09
CA PRO A 130 -10.55 -20.74 10.06
C PRO A 130 -9.14 -20.98 10.62
N SER A 131 -8.53 -22.09 10.21
CA SER A 131 -7.14 -22.36 10.58
C SER A 131 -6.23 -21.29 9.98
N PHE A 132 -5.11 -21.02 10.64
CA PHE A 132 -4.10 -20.09 10.11
C PHE A 132 -3.64 -20.50 8.71
N ALA A 133 -3.47 -21.81 8.46
CA ALA A 133 -3.08 -22.33 7.15
C ALA A 133 -4.10 -21.96 6.04
N LEU A 134 -5.40 -22.04 6.35
CA LEU A 134 -6.45 -21.63 5.40
C LEU A 134 -6.43 -20.11 5.16
N VAL A 135 -6.23 -19.32 6.20
CA VAL A 135 -6.11 -17.85 6.06
C VAL A 135 -4.91 -17.48 5.21
N THR A 136 -3.76 -18.12 5.44
CA THR A 136 -2.55 -17.91 4.62
C THR A 136 -2.79 -18.31 3.17
N GLU A 137 -3.37 -19.48 2.93
CA GLU A 137 -3.62 -19.96 1.55
C GLU A 137 -4.60 -19.04 0.80
N ILE A 138 -5.67 -18.55 1.43
CA ILE A 138 -6.55 -17.55 0.80
C ILE A 138 -5.79 -16.25 0.54
N SER A 139 -4.93 -15.84 1.47
CA SER A 139 -4.11 -14.61 1.31
C SER A 139 -3.18 -14.71 0.11
N ASP A 140 -2.48 -15.84 -0.04
CA ASP A 140 -1.59 -16.12 -1.16
C ASP A 140 -2.37 -16.16 -2.47
N TYR A 141 -3.54 -16.81 -2.48
CA TYR A 141 -4.43 -16.81 -3.64
C TYR A 141 -4.85 -15.40 -4.05
N LEU A 142 -5.27 -14.56 -3.10
CA LEU A 142 -5.64 -13.17 -3.36
C LEU A 142 -4.45 -12.37 -3.91
N ALA A 143 -3.25 -12.54 -3.34
CA ALA A 143 -2.04 -11.87 -3.82
C ALA A 143 -1.70 -12.28 -5.27
N SER A 144 -1.90 -13.54 -5.65
CA SER A 144 -1.62 -14.01 -7.02
C SER A 144 -2.69 -13.63 -8.04
N HIS A 145 -3.96 -13.51 -7.64
CA HIS A 145 -5.09 -13.42 -8.58
C HIS A 145 -5.83 -12.07 -8.56
N TYR A 146 -5.70 -11.27 -7.49
CA TYR A 146 -6.43 -10.00 -7.33
C TYR A 146 -5.51 -8.78 -7.38
N VAL A 147 -4.20 -8.97 -7.55
CA VAL A 147 -3.20 -7.90 -7.57
C VAL A 147 -2.46 -7.94 -8.90
N ALA A 148 -2.27 -6.79 -9.56
CA ALA A 148 -1.71 -6.73 -10.91
C ALA A 148 -0.24 -7.20 -11.05
N GLY A 149 0.46 -7.40 -9.92
CA GLY A 149 1.80 -8.00 -9.86
C GLY A 149 1.82 -9.44 -9.35
N GLY A 150 0.66 -10.08 -9.22
CA GLY A 150 0.53 -11.48 -8.82
C GLY A 150 1.02 -12.44 -9.90
N GLU A 151 1.47 -13.63 -9.49
CA GLU A 151 2.00 -14.66 -10.41
C GLU A 151 1.00 -15.04 -11.50
N ASP A 152 -0.30 -15.07 -11.15
CA ASP A 152 -1.38 -15.51 -12.02
C ASP A 152 -2.16 -14.34 -12.64
N PHE A 153 -1.74 -13.09 -12.43
CA PHE A 153 -2.38 -11.90 -12.98
C PHE A 153 -1.40 -11.06 -13.80
N ASN A 154 -1.38 -11.29 -15.12
CA ASN A 154 -0.53 -10.54 -16.03
C ASN A 154 -1.27 -9.36 -16.68
N ILE A 155 -1.10 -8.16 -16.11
CA ILE A 155 -1.71 -6.93 -16.64
C ILE A 155 -1.25 -6.61 -18.07
N PHE A 156 -0.03 -6.98 -18.47
CA PHE A 156 0.47 -6.73 -19.82
C PHE A 156 -0.25 -7.56 -20.87
N GLU A 157 -0.56 -8.82 -20.55
CA GLU A 157 -1.36 -9.68 -21.43
C GLU A 157 -2.78 -9.14 -21.60
N LEU A 158 -3.41 -8.67 -20.51
CA LEU A 158 -4.72 -8.03 -20.56
C LEU A 158 -4.70 -6.80 -21.46
N HIS A 159 -3.66 -5.96 -21.32
CA HIS A 159 -3.51 -4.75 -22.11
C HIS A 159 -3.30 -4.99 -23.62
N GLN A 160 -2.77 -6.16 -24.00
CA GLN A 160 -2.60 -6.56 -25.40
C GLN A 160 -3.88 -7.05 -26.07
N ARG A 161 -4.94 -7.36 -25.30
CA ARG A 161 -6.21 -7.81 -25.87
C ARG A 161 -6.91 -6.70 -26.65
N PRO A 162 -7.70 -7.04 -27.69
CA PRO A 162 -8.53 -6.06 -28.40
C PRO A 162 -9.44 -5.30 -27.44
N GLY A 163 -9.63 -4.00 -27.68
CA GLY A 163 -10.35 -3.14 -26.74
C GLY A 163 -11.82 -3.52 -26.46
N HIS A 164 -12.43 -4.36 -27.29
CA HIS A 164 -13.79 -4.88 -27.10
C HIS A 164 -13.84 -6.14 -26.21
N GLU A 165 -12.72 -6.81 -26.00
CA GLU A 165 -12.57 -7.98 -25.12
C GLU A 165 -12.02 -7.59 -23.73
N ARG A 166 -11.60 -6.33 -23.58
CA ARG A 166 -10.99 -5.81 -22.36
C ARG A 166 -12.05 -5.25 -21.42
N ASP A 167 -12.14 -5.87 -20.25
CA ASP A 167 -12.82 -5.27 -19.10
C ASP A 167 -11.87 -4.29 -18.42
N LYS A 168 -11.83 -3.06 -18.94
CA LYS A 168 -10.98 -1.99 -18.42
C LYS A 168 -11.31 -1.62 -16.97
N GLN A 169 -12.56 -1.83 -16.56
CA GLN A 169 -12.98 -1.55 -15.20
C GLN A 169 -12.37 -2.59 -14.26
N HIS A 170 -12.45 -3.86 -14.64
CA HIS A 170 -11.78 -4.94 -13.92
C HIS A 170 -10.26 -4.73 -13.89
N GLU A 171 -9.62 -4.39 -15.01
CA GLU A 171 -8.16 -4.17 -15.08
C GLU A 171 -7.65 -3.10 -14.10
N ASN A 172 -8.43 -2.04 -13.87
CA ASN A 172 -8.06 -0.96 -12.95
C ASN A 172 -8.00 -1.41 -11.48
N THR A 173 -8.86 -2.34 -11.06
CA THR A 173 -8.98 -2.73 -9.64
C THR A 173 -7.74 -3.49 -9.12
N PRO A 174 -7.20 -4.52 -9.80
CA PRO A 174 -5.94 -5.17 -9.42
C PRO A 174 -4.74 -4.24 -9.44
N GLN A 175 -4.72 -3.24 -10.33
CA GLN A 175 -3.68 -2.23 -10.33
C GLN A 175 -3.78 -1.31 -9.10
N MET A 176 -5.01 -0.92 -8.71
CA MET A 176 -5.24 -0.18 -7.48
C MET A 176 -4.84 -0.99 -6.24
N HIS A 177 -5.15 -2.29 -6.20
CA HIS A 177 -4.69 -3.20 -5.15
C HIS A 177 -3.17 -3.23 -5.03
N GLN A 178 -2.46 -3.36 -6.16
CA GLN A 178 -1.00 -3.38 -6.18
C GLN A 178 -0.42 -2.09 -5.58
N ASP A 179 -0.83 -0.95 -6.11
CA ASP A 179 -0.28 0.34 -5.68
C ASP A 179 -0.61 0.63 -4.21
N PHE A 180 -1.81 0.27 -3.75
CA PHE A 180 -2.21 0.43 -2.35
C PHE A 180 -1.45 -0.49 -1.41
N LEU A 181 -1.24 -1.76 -1.77
CA LEU A 181 -0.45 -2.70 -0.96
C LEU A 181 1.01 -2.24 -0.86
N LEU A 182 1.64 -1.85 -1.97
CA LEU A 182 3.01 -1.34 -1.97
C LEU A 182 3.13 -0.08 -1.11
N TYR A 183 2.17 0.84 -1.21
CA TYR A 183 2.15 2.03 -0.37
C TYR A 183 1.95 1.71 1.12
N GLN A 184 1.03 0.80 1.44
CA GLN A 184 0.72 0.42 2.82
C GLN A 184 1.91 -0.32 3.45
N GLU A 185 2.57 -1.22 2.72
CA GLU A 185 3.78 -1.91 3.17
C GLU A 185 4.93 -0.94 3.37
N LEU A 186 5.15 0.00 2.43
CA LEU A 186 6.15 1.06 2.57
C LEU A 186 5.88 1.92 3.81
N SER A 187 4.63 2.35 3.98
CA SER A 187 4.19 3.15 5.12
C SER A 187 4.38 2.39 6.44
N PHE A 188 4.04 1.10 6.47
CA PHE A 188 4.22 0.23 7.63
C PHE A 188 5.70 0.09 7.97
N ALA A 189 6.51 -0.39 7.01
CA ALA A 189 7.94 -0.58 7.19
C ALA A 189 8.62 0.70 7.71
N MET A 190 8.25 1.85 7.15
CA MET A 190 8.76 3.13 7.62
C MET A 190 8.32 3.49 9.04
N ASN A 191 7.07 3.27 9.40
CA ASN A 191 6.59 3.57 10.75
C ASN A 191 7.28 2.69 11.82
N TYR A 192 7.67 1.47 11.44
CA TYR A 192 8.37 0.53 12.34
C TYR A 192 9.90 0.62 12.26
N GLY A 193 10.47 1.41 11.35
CA GLY A 193 11.91 1.49 11.15
C GLY A 193 12.51 0.26 10.47
N ASP A 194 11.70 -0.58 9.81
CA ASP A 194 12.13 -1.80 9.14
C ASP A 194 12.70 -1.49 7.75
N ILE A 195 13.97 -1.10 7.73
CA ILE A 195 14.69 -0.82 6.48
C ILE A 195 14.87 -2.06 5.59
N GLY A 196 14.75 -3.27 6.15
CA GLY A 196 14.84 -4.51 5.38
C GLY A 196 13.69 -4.58 4.40
N ARG A 197 12.47 -4.36 4.90
CA ARG A 197 11.25 -4.30 4.08
C ARG A 197 11.25 -3.15 3.07
N VAL A 198 11.72 -1.96 3.46
CA VAL A 198 11.78 -0.81 2.53
C VAL A 198 12.65 -1.12 1.29
N LYS A 199 13.68 -1.97 1.40
CA LYS A 199 14.57 -2.31 0.28
C LYS A 199 14.00 -3.33 -0.71
N THR A 200 12.96 -4.05 -0.31
CA THR A 200 12.39 -5.16 -1.07
C THR A 200 11.07 -4.80 -1.76
N ILE A 201 10.58 -3.58 -1.52
CA ILE A 201 9.45 -2.94 -2.23
C ILE A 201 10.01 -2.28 -3.49
#